data_AF-A0A143X163-F1
#
_entry.id   AF-A0A143X163-F1
#
_cell.length_a   1.000
_cell.length_b   1.000
_cell.length_c   1.000
_cell.angle_alpha   90.00
_cell.angle_beta   90.00
_cell.angle_gamma   90.00
#
_symmetry.space_group_name_H-M   'P 1'
#
loop_
_entity.id
_entity.type
_entity.pdbx_description
1 polymer ?
#
loop_
_entity_poly.entity_id
_entity_poly.type
_entity_poly.pdbx_seq_one_letter_code
_entity_poly.pdbx_strand_id
1 'polypeptide(L)' 'MQKDSKNDEKYNICESIGVSRKVNPFLRKTIKAGVLPCGVRLNDSYNQVTIDALNEAERLMHDPTAKRYNVEEALKELKR' A
#
# COMPACT_ATOMS: atom_id res chain seq x y z
N MET A 1 24.43 0.14 -17.38
CA MET A 1 23.42 -0.53 -16.54
C MET A 1 22.53 -1.35 -17.45
N GLN A 2 22.81 -2.66 -17.55
CA GLN A 2 22.02 -3.58 -18.36
C GLN A 2 20.66 -3.78 -17.68
N LYS A 3 19.58 -3.42 -18.37
CA LYS A 3 18.22 -3.78 -17.95
C LYS A 3 18.03 -5.25 -18.27
N ASP A 4 17.89 -6.08 -17.25
CA ASP A 4 17.61 -7.51 -17.40
C ASP A 4 16.25 -7.71 -18.08
N SER A 5 16.28 -7.99 -19.38
CA SER A 5 15.09 -8.10 -20.24
C SER A 5 14.17 -9.29 -19.91
N LYS A 6 14.50 -10.10 -18.88
CA LYS A 6 13.68 -11.25 -18.44
C LYS A 6 12.63 -10.89 -17.38
N ASN A 7 12.71 -9.71 -16.76
CA ASN A 7 11.73 -9.28 -15.76
C ASN A 7 10.54 -8.51 -16.37
N ASP A 8 10.73 -7.85 -17.51
CA ASP A 8 9.67 -7.06 -18.15
C ASP A 8 8.59 -7.95 -18.81
N GLU A 9 8.94 -9.18 -19.23
CA GLU A 9 8.02 -10.11 -19.89
C GLU A 9 6.96 -10.70 -18.93
N LYS A 10 7.22 -10.71 -17.62
CA LYS A 10 6.26 -11.18 -16.59
C LYS A 10 5.15 -10.18 -16.28
N TYR A 11 5.36 -8.89 -16.57
CA TYR A 11 4.41 -7.82 -16.26
C TYR A 11 3.59 -7.37 -17.48
N ASN A 12 4.03 -7.69 -18.70
CA ASN A 12 3.39 -7.23 -19.95
C ASN A 12 2.35 -8.19 -20.54
N ILE A 13 2.08 -9.34 -19.92
CA ILE A 13 1.07 -10.30 -20.41
C ILE A 13 -0.32 -9.65 -20.47
N CYS A 14 -0.55 -8.55 -19.74
CA CYS A 14 -1.85 -7.94 -19.59
C CYS A 14 -2.33 -7.09 -20.78
N GLU A 15 -1.50 -6.47 -21.60
CA GLU A 15 -2.02 -5.40 -22.46
C GLU A 15 -2.97 -5.88 -23.59
N SER A 16 -2.95 -7.18 -23.97
CA SER A 16 -3.76 -7.75 -25.07
C SER A 16 -4.67 -8.94 -24.68
N ILE A 17 -4.89 -9.20 -23.39
CA ILE A 17 -5.74 -10.34 -22.94
C ILE A 17 -7.04 -9.87 -22.28
N GLY A 18 -8.15 -10.48 -22.72
CA GLY A 18 -9.48 -10.22 -22.16
C GLY A 18 -9.53 -10.41 -20.64
N VAL A 19 -10.47 -9.71 -19.99
CA VAL A 19 -10.61 -9.59 -18.52
C VAL A 19 -10.49 -10.95 -17.80
N SER A 20 -11.17 -11.99 -18.31
CA SER A 20 -11.17 -13.33 -17.70
C SER A 20 -9.78 -13.99 -17.62
N ARG A 21 -8.89 -13.70 -18.58
CA ARG A 21 -7.52 -14.23 -18.61
C ARG A 21 -6.60 -13.56 -17.57
N LYS A 22 -6.95 -12.36 -17.11
CA LYS A 22 -6.21 -11.64 -16.05
C LYS A 22 -6.75 -11.94 -14.66
N VAL A 23 -8.08 -12.01 -14.52
CA VAL A 23 -8.76 -12.18 -13.23
C VAL A 23 -8.42 -13.53 -12.59
N ASN A 24 -8.43 -14.63 -13.36
CA ASN A 24 -8.21 -15.97 -12.78
C ASN A 24 -6.78 -16.17 -12.21
N PRO A 25 -5.70 -15.79 -12.93
CA PRO A 25 -4.35 -15.82 -12.34
C PRO A 25 -4.19 -14.87 -11.15
N PHE A 26 -4.82 -13.69 -11.20
CA PHE A 26 -4.81 -12.74 -10.08
C PHE A 26 -5.42 -13.36 -8.82
N LEU A 27 -6.65 -13.87 -8.91
CA LEU A 27 -7.34 -14.49 -7.78
C LEU A 27 -6.55 -15.68 -7.23
N ARG A 28 -6.00 -16.54 -8.09
CA ARG A 28 -5.17 -17.67 -7.66
C ARG A 28 -3.91 -17.23 -6.92
N LYS A 29 -3.26 -16.15 -7.37
CA LYS A 29 -2.08 -15.60 -6.69
C LYS A 29 -2.46 -15.00 -5.33
N THR A 30 -3.52 -14.19 -5.27
CA THR A 30 -4.03 -13.58 -4.04
C THR A 30 -4.45 -14.64 -3.01
N ILE A 31 -5.21 -15.65 -3.43
CA ILE A 31 -5.65 -16.74 -2.54
C ILE A 31 -4.46 -17.53 -2.01
N LYS A 32 -3.48 -17.85 -2.87
CA LYS A 32 -2.26 -18.57 -2.44
C LYS A 32 -1.40 -17.76 -1.48
N ALA A 33 -1.28 -16.46 -1.71
CA ALA A 33 -0.50 -15.57 -0.86
C ALA A 33 -1.24 -15.17 0.43
N GLY A 34 -2.58 -15.31 0.45
CA GLY A 34 -3.44 -14.83 1.54
C GLY A 34 -3.55 -13.31 1.62
N VAL A 35 -2.98 -12.57 0.65
CA VAL A 35 -2.90 -11.11 0.66
C VAL A 35 -3.14 -10.55 -0.74
N LEU A 36 -3.76 -9.37 -0.79
CA LEU A 36 -3.84 -8.58 -2.01
C LEU A 36 -2.49 -7.90 -2.28
N PRO A 37 -2.05 -7.79 -3.54
CA PRO A 37 -0.89 -6.98 -3.89
C PRO A 37 -1.07 -5.53 -3.41
N CYS A 38 -0.01 -4.94 -2.86
CA CYS A 38 -0.01 -3.52 -2.51
C CYS A 38 -0.28 -2.67 -3.77
N GLY A 39 -1.17 -1.69 -3.67
CA GLY A 39 -1.56 -0.82 -4.79
C GLY A 39 -2.85 -1.21 -5.51
N VAL A 40 -3.46 -2.37 -5.22
CA VAL A 40 -4.81 -2.66 -5.72
C VAL A 40 -5.83 -1.83 -4.93
N ARG A 41 -6.38 -0.78 -5.56
CA ARG A 41 -7.43 0.07 -5.00
C ARG A 41 -8.54 0.31 -6.04
N LEU A 42 -9.76 0.56 -5.56
CA LEU A 42 -10.89 0.92 -6.43
C LEU A 42 -10.74 2.34 -6.99
N ASN A 43 -10.13 3.22 -6.19
CA ASN A 43 -9.86 4.61 -6.52
C ASN A 43 -8.36 4.84 -6.29
N ASP A 44 -7.74 5.75 -7.04
CA ASP A 44 -6.32 6.07 -6.88
C ASP A 44 -6.00 6.82 -5.57
N SER A 45 -7.03 7.30 -4.86
CA SER A 45 -6.90 8.02 -3.59
C SER A 45 -7.21 7.13 -2.36
N TYR A 46 -6.63 7.52 -1.21
CA TYR A 46 -6.99 6.95 0.08
C TYR A 46 -8.42 7.38 0.50
N ASN A 47 -9.01 6.69 1.48
CA ASN A 47 -10.27 7.15 2.08
C ASN A 47 -10.05 8.48 2.83
N GLN A 48 -11.11 9.27 3.00
CA GLN A 48 -11.02 10.61 3.58
C GLN A 48 -10.40 10.60 4.99
N VAL A 49 -10.80 9.64 5.83
CA VAL A 49 -10.26 9.50 7.20
C VAL A 49 -8.74 9.32 7.20
N THR A 50 -8.21 8.55 6.25
CA THR A 50 -6.77 8.34 6.10
C THR A 50 -6.07 9.63 5.65
N ILE A 51 -6.67 10.36 4.72
CA ILE A 51 -6.14 11.64 4.23
C ILE A 51 -6.09 12.66 5.38
N ASP A 52 -7.17 12.77 6.15
CA ASP A 52 -7.26 13.69 7.27
C ASP A 52 -6.23 13.34 8.36
N ALA A 53 -6.06 12.05 8.67
CA ALA A 53 -5.04 11.58 9.61
C ALA A 53 -3.61 11.88 9.13
N LEU A 54 -3.34 11.77 7.82
CA LEU A 54 -2.05 12.13 7.24
C LEU A 54 -1.78 13.64 7.35
N ASN A 55 -2.77 14.47 7.05
CA ASN A 55 -2.67 15.93 7.18
C ASN A 55 -2.47 16.34 8.65
N GLU A 56 -3.16 15.68 9.58
CA GLU A 56 -2.97 15.91 11.01
C GLU A 56 -1.55 15.50 11.44
N ALA A 57 -1.07 14.34 10.99
CA ALA A 57 0.28 13.88 11.30
C ALA A 57 1.34 14.87 10.80
N GLU A 58 1.19 15.41 9.58
CA GLU A 58 2.08 16.45 9.05
C GLU A 58 2.06 17.71 9.93
N ARG A 59 0.88 18.16 10.37
CA ARG A 59 0.76 19.29 11.30
C ARG A 59 1.46 19.02 12.63
N LEU A 60 1.25 17.84 13.21
CA LEU A 60 1.87 17.41 14.47
C LEU A 60 3.40 17.28 14.34
N MET A 61 3.90 16.92 13.17
CA MET A 61 5.34 16.87 12.91
C MET A 61 6.01 18.24 13.01
N HIS A 62 5.34 19.30 12.55
CA HIS A 62 5.88 20.67 12.55
C HIS A 62 5.59 21.44 13.84
N ASP A 63 4.63 20.99 14.65
CA ASP A 63 4.29 21.60 15.94
C ASP A 63 5.32 21.18 17.02
N PRO A 64 6.08 22.13 17.59
CA PRO A 64 7.05 21.85 18.66
C PRO A 64 6.37 21.55 20.01
N THR A 65 5.09 21.91 20.17
CA THR A 65 4.32 21.67 21.39
C THR A 65 3.59 20.33 21.38
N ALA A 66 3.54 19.67 20.22
CA ALA A 66 2.92 18.36 20.08
C ALA A 66 3.63 17.30 20.94
N LYS A 67 2.84 16.45 21.59
CA LYS A 67 3.35 15.37 22.44
C LYS A 67 4.16 14.40 21.60
N ARG A 68 5.46 14.31 21.90
CA ARG A 68 6.38 13.33 21.30
C ARG A 68 6.52 12.16 22.26
N TYR A 69 6.64 10.97 21.70
CA TYR A 69 6.81 9.74 22.44
C TYR A 69 8.12 9.08 22.01
N ASN A 70 8.85 8.48 22.95
CA ASN A 70 9.80 7.43 22.58
C ASN A 70 9.04 6.14 22.20
N VAL A 71 9.75 5.12 21.71
CA VAL A 71 9.10 3.88 21.23
C VAL A 71 8.37 3.17 22.38
N GLU A 72 8.97 3.09 23.56
CA GLU A 72 8.45 2.40 24.73
C GLU A 72 7.20 3.09 25.31
N GLU A 73 7.22 4.41 25.40
CA GLU A 73 6.10 5.25 25.84
C GLU A 73 4.96 5.21 24.81
N ALA A 74 5.27 5.23 23.51
CA ALA A 74 4.27 5.11 22.46
C ALA A 74 3.54 3.75 22.53
N LEU A 75 4.28 2.67 22.73
CA LEU A 75 3.70 1.32 22.88
C LEU A 75 2.87 1.18 24.15
N LYS A 76 3.23 1.88 25.23
CA LYS A 76 2.45 1.90 26.47
C LYS A 76 1.12 2.65 26.29
N GLU A 77 1.15 3.82 25.63
CA GLU A 77 -0.06 4.62 25.37
C GLU A 77 -0.99 3.93 24.36
N LEU A 78 -0.45 3.27 23.33
CA LEU A 78 -1.25 2.60 22.29
C LEU A 78 -2.06 1.40 22.83
N LYS A 79 -1.58 0.76 23.90
CA LYS A 79 -2.24 -0.38 24.55
C LYS A 79 -3.28 0.03 25.59
N ARG A 80 -3.44 1.33 25.84
CA ARG A 80 -4.43 1.87 26.77
C ARG A 80 -5.84 1.82 26.17
#